data_AF-A0A7S1FUE2-F1
#
_entry.id   AF-A0A7S1FUE2-F1
#
_cell.length_a   1.000
_cell.length_b   1.000
_cell.length_c   1.000
_cell.angle_alpha   90.00
_cell.angle_beta   90.00
_cell.angle_gamma   90.00
#
_symmetry.space_group_name_H-M   'P 1'
#
loop_
_entity.id
_entity.type
_entity.pdbx_description
1 polymer ?
#
loop_
_entity_poly.entity_id
_entity_poly.type
_entity_poly.pdbx_seq_one_letter_code
_entity_poly.pdbx_strand_id
1 'polypeptide(L)'
;GSIGGSESNDEGSIGGSESNDEGSIGGSESNDKGSIGGSESNDEGSIGVTLDSQETIMGDHILVATGRVPNVEHMGLDAIGVQIDGDTGGIRVDRHLKTSVKGVFAAGDCTGDRQFTHYAGYQGSIAARNVLLPLDDPGVLPDVPSTTFTQPEVASFGMTEAAAVEEHGEKKVSVSFRPLSQIDRAVCEGTDQHGFVKIVHHAKSKQILGATVVAPAAGEMIAELAVAKDAGRSFGKLATVMHSYPSYSIALQQMAAEVYYDGLKKNKFLYDLLKAIGL
;
A
#
# COMPACT_ATOMS: atom_id res chain seq x y z
N GLY A 1 -63.94 9.64 31.66
CA GLY A 1 -63.80 10.29 32.97
C GLY A 1 -62.59 11.18 32.93
N SER A 2 -62.83 12.47 33.09
CA SER A 2 -61.98 13.64 33.39
C SER A 2 -60.54 13.41 33.88
N ILE A 3 -59.50 13.94 33.19
CA ILE A 3 -58.73 15.23 33.36
C ILE A 3 -57.54 15.16 34.36
N GLY A 4 -56.38 15.68 33.92
CA GLY A 4 -55.42 16.40 34.79
C GLY A 4 -53.96 16.33 34.34
N GLY A 5 -53.41 17.39 33.73
CA GLY A 5 -52.00 17.49 33.31
C GLY A 5 -51.17 18.46 34.16
N SER A 6 -49.87 18.58 33.81
CA SER A 6 -49.04 19.78 33.98
C SER A 6 -47.65 19.58 33.36
N GLU A 7 -47.26 20.50 32.48
CA GLU A 7 -45.89 20.70 31.98
C GLU A 7 -45.00 21.39 33.02
N SER A 8 -43.69 21.17 32.95
CA SER A 8 -42.66 22.16 33.32
C SER A 8 -41.31 21.78 32.68
N ASN A 9 -40.80 22.67 31.83
CA ASN A 9 -39.41 22.70 31.36
C ASN A 9 -38.48 23.14 32.50
N ASP A 10 -37.26 22.60 32.55
CA ASP A 10 -36.11 23.37 33.02
C ASP A 10 -34.81 22.82 32.40
N GLU A 11 -34.08 23.73 31.77
CA GLU A 11 -32.81 23.52 31.08
C GLU A 11 -31.66 23.38 32.10
N GLY A 12 -30.87 22.33 31.95
CA GLY A 12 -29.63 22.12 32.71
C GLY A 12 -28.41 22.22 31.81
N SER A 13 -27.78 23.40 31.78
CA SER A 13 -26.48 23.65 31.16
C SER A 13 -25.36 22.95 31.96
N ILE A 14 -24.51 22.17 31.29
CA ILE A 14 -23.26 21.64 31.86
C ILE A 14 -22.11 22.07 30.93
N GLY A 15 -21.31 23.01 31.40
CA GLY A 15 -20.07 23.44 30.76
C GLY A 15 -18.95 22.41 30.91
N GLY A 16 -18.24 22.14 29.82
CA GLY A 16 -17.00 21.37 29.78
C GLY A 16 -15.84 22.27 29.37
N SER A 17 -14.84 22.36 30.22
CA SER A 17 -13.62 23.14 30.09
C SER A 17 -12.66 22.59 29.03
N GLU A 18 -12.13 23.48 28.20
CA GLU A 18 -11.04 23.25 27.24
C GLU A 18 -9.70 22.94 27.94
N SER A 19 -8.95 21.99 27.39
CA SER A 19 -7.50 21.88 27.57
C SER A 19 -6.85 21.64 26.21
N ASN A 20 -6.22 22.68 25.68
CA ASN A 20 -5.38 22.62 24.48
C ASN A 20 -4.02 22.02 24.83
N ASP A 21 -3.64 20.93 24.17
CA ASP A 21 -2.25 20.49 24.11
C ASP A 21 -1.86 20.32 22.62
N GLU A 22 -1.05 21.27 22.15
CA GLU A 22 -0.43 21.27 20.83
C GLU A 22 0.78 20.31 20.84
N GLY A 23 0.67 19.21 20.10
CA GLY A 23 1.78 18.29 19.82
C GLY A 23 2.04 18.17 18.32
N SER A 24 2.99 18.96 17.81
CA SER A 24 3.48 18.88 16.43
C SER A 24 4.61 17.86 16.31
N ILE A 25 4.47 16.86 15.43
CA ILE A 25 5.58 15.98 15.01
C ILE A 25 5.62 15.94 13.48
N GLY A 26 6.76 16.34 12.93
CA GLY A 26 7.02 16.46 11.50
C GLY A 26 7.49 15.17 10.82
N GLY A 27 7.23 15.08 9.52
CA GLY A 27 7.70 14.03 8.62
C GLY A 27 7.08 14.11 7.22
N SER A 28 7.81 14.74 6.30
CA SER A 28 7.76 14.70 4.81
C SER A 28 6.42 14.74 4.04
N GLU A 29 6.11 15.96 3.59
CA GLU A 29 5.52 16.40 2.30
C GLU A 29 4.62 15.45 1.49
N SER A 30 3.33 15.51 1.80
CA SER A 30 2.27 15.68 0.81
C SER A 30 1.41 16.87 1.24
N ASN A 31 1.46 17.97 0.49
CA ASN A 31 0.64 19.16 0.72
C ASN A 31 -0.82 18.84 0.41
N ASP A 32 -1.58 18.48 1.44
CA ASP A 32 -2.83 19.15 1.87
C ASP A 32 -3.37 18.37 3.09
N LYS A 33 -2.87 18.69 4.29
CA LYS A 33 -3.46 18.17 5.54
C LYS A 33 -4.60 19.11 5.91
N GLY A 34 -5.79 18.89 5.34
CA GLY A 34 -6.99 19.57 5.83
C GLY A 34 -7.25 19.13 7.27
N SER A 35 -7.06 20.02 8.23
CA SER A 35 -7.53 19.82 9.60
C SER A 35 -9.02 20.18 9.67
N ILE A 36 -9.80 19.40 10.41
CA ILE A 36 -11.23 19.64 10.62
C ILE A 36 -11.36 20.47 11.90
N GLY A 37 -11.84 21.72 11.76
CA GLY A 37 -11.94 22.68 12.88
C GLY A 37 -13.17 22.47 13.78
N GLY A 38 -14.14 21.67 13.34
CA GLY A 38 -15.37 21.39 14.10
C GLY A 38 -16.48 20.83 13.21
N SER A 39 -17.49 20.22 13.84
CA SER A 39 -18.72 19.81 13.18
C SER A 39 -19.91 20.49 13.86
N GLU A 40 -20.73 21.21 13.11
CA GLU A 40 -21.99 21.78 13.59
C GLU A 40 -23.16 21.06 12.91
N SER A 41 -24.18 20.71 13.71
CA SER A 41 -25.46 20.20 13.22
C SER A 41 -26.45 21.36 13.17
N ASN A 42 -27.01 21.65 11.99
CA ASN A 42 -28.11 22.61 11.86
C ASN A 42 -29.46 21.91 12.11
N ASP A 43 -30.48 22.68 12.52
CA ASP A 43 -31.85 22.21 12.81
C ASP A 43 -32.55 21.47 11.64
N GLU A 44 -31.96 21.46 10.44
CA GLU A 44 -32.42 20.75 9.24
C GLU A 44 -31.75 19.38 9.02
N GLY A 45 -30.90 18.91 9.93
CA GLY A 45 -30.29 17.57 9.87
C GLY A 45 -29.06 17.44 8.95
N SER A 46 -28.48 18.56 8.52
CA SER A 46 -27.22 18.59 7.77
C SER A 46 -26.00 18.75 8.71
N ILE A 47 -24.88 18.18 8.29
CA ILE A 47 -23.56 18.26 8.95
C ILE A 47 -22.71 19.27 8.18
N GLY A 48 -22.17 20.27 8.89
CA GLY A 48 -21.15 21.18 8.37
C GLY A 48 -19.75 20.72 8.76
N VAL A 49 -18.80 20.76 7.82
CA VAL A 49 -17.37 20.56 8.06
C VAL A 49 -16.65 21.87 7.75
N THR A 50 -16.04 22.48 8.77
CA THR A 50 -15.25 23.70 8.62
C THR A 50 -13.78 23.36 8.40
N LEU A 51 -13.24 23.82 7.28
CA LEU A 51 -11.83 23.69 6.89
C LEU A 51 -10.98 24.79 7.54
N ASP A 52 -9.65 24.61 7.56
CA ASP A 52 -8.70 25.64 8.03
C ASP A 52 -8.80 26.97 7.25
N SER A 53 -9.28 26.91 6.01
CA SER A 53 -9.60 28.08 5.19
C SER A 53 -10.79 28.90 5.70
N GLN A 54 -11.45 28.45 6.76
CA GLN A 54 -12.74 28.95 7.28
C GLN A 54 -13.92 28.71 6.34
N GLU A 55 -13.73 27.95 5.27
CA GLU A 55 -14.81 27.46 4.42
C GLU A 55 -15.56 26.34 5.12
N THR A 56 -16.89 26.35 5.05
CA THR A 56 -17.72 25.26 5.58
C THR A 56 -18.41 24.52 4.43
N ILE A 57 -18.19 23.21 4.38
CA ILE A 57 -18.83 22.30 3.43
C ILE A 57 -20.00 21.62 4.13
N MET A 58 -21.19 21.69 3.52
CA MET A 58 -22.40 21.07 4.05
C MET A 58 -22.68 19.73 3.37
N GLY A 59 -23.14 18.74 4.13
CA GLY A 59 -23.61 17.46 3.61
C GLY A 59 -24.52 16.72 4.59
N ASP A 60 -25.16 15.64 4.14
CA ASP A 60 -26.04 14.82 4.99
C ASP A 60 -25.25 13.89 5.91
N HIS A 61 -24.04 13.50 5.49
CA HIS A 61 -23.19 12.54 6.19
C HIS A 61 -21.71 12.93 6.07
N ILE A 62 -20.93 12.55 7.08
CA ILE A 62 -19.48 12.64 7.09
C ILE A 62 -18.86 11.25 7.25
N LEU A 63 -17.87 10.93 6.42
CA LEU A 63 -17.01 9.77 6.59
C LEU A 63 -15.62 10.23 7.01
N VAL A 64 -15.22 9.88 8.24
CA VAL A 64 -13.88 10.19 8.77
C VAL A 64 -12.97 9.00 8.51
N ALA A 65 -12.06 9.15 7.54
CA ALA A 65 -11.11 8.12 7.12
C ALA A 65 -9.65 8.61 7.25
N THR A 66 -9.31 9.23 8.38
CA THR A 66 -8.01 9.91 8.61
C THR A 66 -6.88 8.97 9.01
N GLY A 67 -7.17 7.72 9.35
CA GLY A 67 -6.16 6.71 9.70
C GLY A 67 -6.64 5.74 10.76
N ARG A 68 -5.73 4.89 11.23
CA ARG A 68 -5.94 3.91 12.30
C ARG A 68 -4.71 3.91 13.21
N VAL A 69 -4.95 3.70 14.50
CA VAL A 69 -3.90 3.59 15.52
C VAL A 69 -3.82 2.13 16.00
N PRO A 70 -2.62 1.56 16.23
CA PRO A 70 -2.48 0.24 16.82
C PRO A 70 -3.24 0.12 18.15
N ASN A 71 -4.08 -0.90 18.29
CA ASN A 71 -4.81 -1.16 19.54
C ASN A 71 -3.94 -2.00 20.49
N VAL A 72 -3.13 -1.33 21.32
CA VAL A 72 -2.16 -1.96 22.23
C VAL A 72 -2.39 -1.58 23.71
N GLU A 73 -3.33 -0.69 23.97
CA GLU A 73 -3.67 -0.22 25.31
C GLU A 73 -4.44 -1.27 26.11
N HIS A 74 -4.37 -1.19 27.44
CA HIS A 74 -5.12 -2.05 28.37
C HIS A 74 -4.87 -3.57 28.22
N MET A 75 -3.81 -3.98 27.51
CA MET A 75 -3.41 -5.38 27.33
C MET A 75 -2.45 -5.91 28.41
N GLY A 76 -1.98 -5.06 29.33
CA GLY A 76 -1.00 -5.44 30.35
C GLY A 76 0.43 -5.69 29.82
N LEU A 77 0.74 -5.17 28.63
CA LEU A 77 2.03 -5.34 27.94
C LEU A 77 3.21 -4.85 28.79
N ASP A 78 3.05 -3.70 29.46
CA ASP A 78 4.07 -3.12 30.35
C ASP A 78 4.39 -4.05 31.53
N ALA A 79 3.38 -4.72 32.09
CA ALA A 79 3.54 -5.60 33.25
C ALA A 79 4.40 -6.84 32.93
N ILE A 80 4.46 -7.25 31.65
CA ILE A 80 5.29 -8.36 31.18
C ILE A 80 6.57 -7.90 30.47
N GLY A 81 6.78 -6.59 30.29
CA GLY A 81 7.96 -6.02 29.66
C GLY A 81 7.98 -6.04 28.13
N VAL A 82 6.81 -6.10 27.49
CA VAL A 82 6.70 -5.94 26.02
C VAL A 82 6.93 -4.47 25.66
N GLN A 83 7.88 -4.23 24.75
CA GLN A 83 8.22 -2.89 24.29
C GLN A 83 7.25 -2.42 23.20
N ILE A 84 6.83 -1.16 23.30
CA ILE A 84 6.12 -0.43 22.24
C ILE A 84 7.14 0.36 21.43
N ASP A 85 6.93 0.41 20.12
CA ASP A 85 7.71 1.22 19.20
C ASP A 85 7.26 2.68 19.27
N GLY A 86 8.20 3.60 19.51
CA GLY A 86 7.88 5.00 19.75
C GLY A 86 7.43 5.76 18.50
N ASP A 87 7.81 5.29 17.31
CA ASP A 87 7.49 5.96 16.05
C ASP A 87 6.12 5.51 15.52
N THR A 88 5.81 4.22 15.67
CA THR A 88 4.57 3.63 15.14
C THR A 88 3.46 3.47 16.18
N GLY A 89 3.79 3.50 17.48
CA GLY A 89 2.86 3.19 18.58
C GLY A 89 2.43 1.72 18.65
N GLY A 90 3.03 0.84 17.83
CA GLY A 90 2.74 -0.60 17.80
C GLY A 90 3.65 -1.43 18.72
N ILE A 91 3.31 -2.70 18.90
CA ILE A 91 4.18 -3.67 19.59
C ILE A 91 5.47 -3.84 18.77
N ARG A 92 6.61 -3.53 19.40
CA ARG A 92 7.91 -3.69 18.77
C ARG A 92 8.19 -5.18 18.55
N VAL A 93 8.45 -5.54 17.30
CA VAL A 93 8.83 -6.90 16.90
C VAL A 93 10.13 -6.91 16.11
N ASP A 94 10.85 -8.04 16.18
CA ASP A 94 11.96 -8.31 15.25
C ASP A 94 11.44 -8.80 13.88
N ARG A 95 12.37 -9.06 12.96
CA ARG A 95 12.01 -9.55 11.61
C ARG A 95 11.27 -10.90 11.61
N HIS A 96 11.30 -11.63 12.72
CA HIS A 96 10.68 -12.94 12.93
C HIS A 96 9.39 -12.85 13.78
N LEU A 97 8.88 -11.63 14.00
CA LEU A 97 7.65 -11.32 14.74
C LEU A 97 7.76 -11.55 16.27
N LYS A 98 8.97 -11.68 16.81
CA LYS A 98 9.20 -11.84 18.25
C LYS A 98 9.19 -10.48 18.92
N THR A 99 8.51 -10.36 20.06
CA THR A 99 8.57 -9.15 20.88
C THR A 99 9.84 -9.12 21.74
N SER A 100 10.00 -8.09 22.58
CA SER A 100 11.06 -8.04 23.60
C SER A 100 10.97 -9.16 24.65
N VAL A 101 9.84 -9.87 24.73
CA VAL A 101 9.60 -10.93 25.71
C VAL A 101 9.66 -12.29 25.02
N LYS A 102 10.54 -13.16 25.51
CA LYS A 102 10.71 -14.52 24.96
C LYS A 102 9.38 -15.28 25.01
N GLY A 103 9.00 -15.86 23.87
CA GLY A 103 7.78 -16.65 23.74
C GLY A 103 6.52 -15.82 23.46
N VAL A 104 6.64 -14.49 23.39
CA VAL A 104 5.55 -13.59 22.99
C VAL A 104 5.82 -13.10 21.58
N PHE A 105 4.79 -13.14 20.74
CA PHE A 105 4.82 -12.72 19.35
C PHE A 105 3.66 -11.76 19.09
N ALA A 106 3.83 -10.88 18.10
CA ALA A 106 2.79 -9.97 17.64
C ALA A 106 2.76 -9.93 16.11
N ALA A 107 1.57 -9.74 15.54
CA ALA A 107 1.32 -9.77 14.11
C ALA A 107 0.14 -8.86 13.74
N GLY A 108 0.14 -8.37 12.50
CA GLY A 108 -0.87 -7.48 11.96
C GLY A 108 -0.77 -6.05 12.50
N ASP A 109 -1.88 -5.32 12.40
CA ASP A 109 -1.99 -3.89 12.71
C ASP A 109 -1.45 -3.49 14.08
N CYS A 110 -1.47 -4.41 15.07
CA CYS A 110 -0.93 -4.14 16.41
C CYS A 110 0.59 -3.89 16.43
N THR A 111 1.32 -4.28 15.38
CA THR A 111 2.77 -4.08 15.25
C THR A 111 3.13 -2.70 14.71
N GLY A 112 2.16 -1.93 14.19
CA GLY A 112 2.42 -0.62 13.59
C GLY A 112 3.08 -0.64 12.20
N ASP A 113 3.29 -1.82 11.61
CA ASP A 113 3.68 -1.97 10.19
C ASP A 113 2.45 -1.77 9.28
N ARG A 114 2.51 -2.24 8.03
CA ARG A 114 1.44 -2.10 7.02
C ARG A 114 0.12 -2.77 7.45
N GLN A 115 -0.96 -1.99 7.41
CA GLN A 115 -2.29 -2.41 7.86
C GLN A 115 -3.10 -3.07 6.74
N PHE A 116 -2.63 -4.22 6.26
CA PHE A 116 -3.32 -5.00 5.23
C PHE A 116 -3.74 -6.38 5.72
N THR A 117 -4.98 -6.78 5.44
CA THR A 117 -5.53 -8.07 5.89
C THR A 117 -4.70 -9.27 5.45
N HIS A 118 -4.25 -9.32 4.19
CA HIS A 118 -3.40 -10.41 3.70
C HIS A 118 -2.04 -10.45 4.38
N TYR A 119 -1.49 -9.29 4.75
CA TYR A 119 -0.22 -9.22 5.46
C TYR A 119 -0.37 -9.60 6.93
N ALA A 120 -1.43 -9.18 7.61
CA ALA A 120 -1.75 -9.64 8.96
C ALA A 120 -1.96 -11.16 9.01
N GLY A 121 -2.67 -11.74 8.02
CA GLY A 121 -2.84 -13.18 7.88
C GLY A 121 -1.53 -13.92 7.63
N TYR A 122 -0.67 -13.38 6.77
CA TYR A 122 0.68 -13.90 6.53
C TYR A 122 1.53 -13.88 7.82
N GLN A 123 1.60 -12.73 8.49
CA GLN A 123 2.36 -12.57 9.73
C GLN A 123 1.82 -13.51 10.83
N GLY A 124 0.51 -13.63 10.99
CA GLY A 124 -0.10 -14.56 11.94
C GLY A 124 0.29 -16.01 11.69
N SER A 125 0.32 -16.44 10.42
CA SER A 125 0.80 -17.78 10.03
C SER A 125 2.27 -17.99 10.37
N ILE A 126 3.14 -17.00 10.09
CA ILE A 126 4.58 -17.07 10.40
C ILE A 126 4.82 -17.08 11.91
N ALA A 127 4.15 -16.21 12.67
CA ALA A 127 4.23 -16.18 14.13
C ALA A 127 3.82 -17.53 14.73
N ALA A 128 2.69 -18.10 14.28
CA ALA A 128 2.26 -19.42 14.74
C ALA A 128 3.27 -20.52 14.41
N ARG A 129 3.88 -20.50 13.21
CA ARG A 129 4.95 -21.44 12.82
C ARG A 129 6.18 -21.31 13.71
N ASN A 130 6.65 -20.09 13.94
CA ASN A 130 7.83 -19.81 14.76
C ASN A 130 7.60 -20.14 16.25
N VAL A 131 6.36 -20.08 16.73
CA VAL A 131 5.98 -20.51 18.09
C VAL A 131 5.93 -22.03 18.22
N LEU A 132 5.31 -22.71 17.26
CA LEU A 132 4.95 -24.14 17.39
C LEU A 132 6.01 -25.09 16.83
N LEU A 133 6.87 -24.62 15.93
CA LEU A 133 7.86 -25.44 15.23
C LEU A 133 9.27 -24.88 15.48
N PRO A 134 10.33 -25.70 15.36
CA PRO A 134 11.71 -25.24 15.46
C PRO A 134 12.15 -24.51 14.17
N LEU A 135 11.37 -23.50 13.77
CA LEU A 135 11.58 -22.64 12.62
C LEU A 135 11.90 -21.22 13.07
N ASP A 136 12.49 -20.45 12.17
CA ASP A 136 12.80 -19.04 12.37
C ASP A 136 12.53 -18.28 11.06
N ASP A 137 11.31 -18.42 10.56
CA ASP A 137 10.90 -17.83 9.29
C ASP A 137 10.74 -16.30 9.48
N PRO A 138 11.22 -15.46 8.56
CA PRO A 138 10.97 -14.02 8.62
C PRO A 138 9.49 -13.73 8.32
N GLY A 139 8.88 -12.83 9.09
CA GLY A 139 7.49 -12.42 8.92
C GLY A 139 7.32 -10.94 8.57
N VAL A 140 8.35 -10.12 8.80
CA VAL A 140 8.37 -8.71 8.36
C VAL A 140 8.96 -8.64 6.96
N LEU A 141 8.15 -8.21 5.99
CA LEU A 141 8.53 -8.19 4.59
C LEU A 141 8.89 -6.77 4.12
N PRO A 142 9.98 -6.60 3.35
CA PRO A 142 10.31 -5.31 2.75
C PRO A 142 9.29 -4.90 1.68
N ASP A 143 8.71 -5.88 0.98
CA ASP A 143 7.85 -5.69 -0.19
C ASP A 143 6.51 -6.38 0.01
N VAL A 144 5.53 -5.64 0.53
CA VAL A 144 4.15 -6.12 0.68
C VAL A 144 3.30 -5.58 -0.47
N PRO A 145 2.72 -6.43 -1.34
CA PRO A 145 1.80 -5.97 -2.37
C PRO A 145 0.53 -5.38 -1.74
N SER A 146 0.03 -4.30 -2.33
CA SER A 146 -1.19 -3.63 -1.89
C SER A 146 -1.99 -3.15 -3.09
N THR A 147 -3.31 -3.08 -2.91
CA THR A 147 -4.26 -2.65 -3.94
C THR A 147 -5.31 -1.74 -3.32
N THR A 148 -5.49 -0.57 -3.91
CA THR A 148 -6.63 0.29 -3.68
C THR A 148 -7.69 -0.03 -4.72
N PHE A 149 -8.84 -0.53 -4.27
CA PHE A 149 -9.95 -1.00 -5.11
C PHE A 149 -10.85 0.14 -5.60
N THR A 150 -10.25 1.15 -6.22
CA THR A 150 -10.93 2.20 -6.98
C THR A 150 -11.25 1.73 -8.40
N GLN A 151 -11.81 2.61 -9.23
CA GLN A 151 -12.03 2.35 -10.65
C GLN A 151 -11.25 3.35 -11.52
N PRO A 152 -10.13 2.93 -12.16
CA PRO A 152 -9.50 1.60 -12.09
C PRO A 152 -8.81 1.32 -10.74
N GLU A 153 -8.44 0.06 -10.51
CA GLU A 153 -7.66 -0.32 -9.34
C GLU A 153 -6.24 0.25 -9.44
N VAL A 154 -5.64 0.53 -8.28
CA VAL A 154 -4.24 0.95 -8.15
C VAL A 154 -3.50 -0.04 -7.27
N ALA A 155 -2.56 -0.79 -7.83
CA ALA A 155 -1.79 -1.79 -7.12
C ALA A 155 -0.29 -1.51 -7.16
N SER A 156 0.43 -1.82 -6.08
CA SER A 156 1.87 -1.59 -6.01
C SER A 156 2.59 -2.46 -4.98
N PHE A 157 3.90 -2.60 -5.15
CA PHE A 157 4.84 -3.03 -4.10
C PHE A 157 6.23 -2.45 -4.35
N GLY A 158 7.04 -2.48 -3.29
CA GLY A 158 8.46 -2.19 -3.35
C GLY A 158 8.80 -0.75 -3.66
N MET A 159 9.97 -0.54 -4.27
CA MET A 159 10.53 0.80 -4.43
C MET A 159 9.83 1.61 -5.52
N THR A 160 9.57 2.87 -5.23
CA THR A 160 9.34 3.87 -6.27
C THR A 160 10.62 4.10 -7.07
N GLU A 161 10.52 4.73 -8.23
CA GLU A 161 11.70 5.12 -9.02
C GLU A 161 12.63 6.04 -8.22
N ALA A 162 12.08 7.03 -7.52
CA ALA A 162 12.85 7.95 -6.69
C ALA A 162 13.62 7.22 -5.58
N ALA A 163 12.94 6.36 -4.81
CA ALA A 163 13.56 5.56 -3.76
C ALA A 163 14.64 4.60 -4.31
N ALA A 164 14.38 3.96 -5.45
CA ALA A 164 15.35 3.09 -6.10
C ALA A 164 16.59 3.85 -6.57
N VAL A 165 16.42 5.07 -7.11
CA VAL A 165 17.52 5.94 -7.55
C VAL A 165 18.33 6.42 -6.35
N GLU A 166 17.69 6.79 -5.26
CA GLU A 166 18.34 7.16 -4.00
C GLU A 166 19.19 6.00 -3.46
N GLU A 167 18.64 4.78 -3.42
CA GLU A 167 19.34 3.63 -2.84
C GLU A 167 20.45 3.06 -3.75
N HIS A 168 20.22 2.96 -5.05
CA HIS A 168 21.13 2.25 -5.95
C HIS A 168 21.95 3.16 -6.87
N GLY A 169 21.53 4.41 -7.03
CA GLY A 169 22.06 5.38 -7.98
C GLY A 169 21.41 5.27 -9.36
N GLU A 170 21.18 6.42 -10.00
CA GLU A 170 20.47 6.58 -11.29
C GLU A 170 20.93 5.59 -12.38
N LYS A 171 22.24 5.40 -12.53
CA LYS A 171 22.82 4.51 -13.56
C LYS A 171 22.49 3.02 -13.35
N LYS A 172 22.05 2.63 -12.15
CA LYS A 172 21.70 1.25 -11.82
C LYS A 172 20.20 0.99 -11.85
N VAL A 173 19.38 2.02 -12.07
CA VAL A 173 17.92 1.89 -12.11
C VAL A 173 17.43 1.99 -13.54
N SER A 174 16.37 1.27 -13.86
CA SER A 174 15.66 1.36 -15.13
C SER A 174 14.18 1.21 -14.88
N VAL A 175 13.39 1.90 -15.70
CA VAL A 175 11.94 1.90 -15.63
C VAL A 175 11.38 1.38 -16.95
N SER A 176 10.49 0.41 -16.86
CA SER A 176 9.61 0.01 -17.95
C SER A 176 8.23 0.59 -17.69
N PHE A 177 7.69 1.32 -18.66
CA PHE A 177 6.38 1.96 -18.56
C PHE A 177 5.55 1.61 -19.77
N ARG A 178 4.27 1.28 -19.56
CA ARG A 178 3.34 0.99 -20.64
C ARG A 178 1.95 1.54 -20.32
N PRO A 179 1.38 2.42 -21.16
CA PRO A 179 -0.02 2.84 -21.01
C PRO A 179 -0.96 1.70 -21.41
N LEU A 180 -2.17 1.66 -20.83
CA LEU A 180 -3.17 0.65 -21.17
C LEU A 180 -3.68 0.75 -22.62
N SER A 181 -3.53 1.90 -23.28
CA SER A 181 -3.77 2.08 -24.71
C SER A 181 -2.94 1.20 -25.63
N GLN A 182 -1.92 0.52 -25.11
CA GLN A 182 -1.12 -0.47 -25.84
C GLN A 182 -1.47 -1.92 -25.47
N ILE A 183 -2.55 -2.13 -24.71
CA ILE A 183 -2.99 -3.45 -24.24
C ILE A 183 -4.32 -3.79 -24.90
N ASP A 184 -4.30 -4.77 -25.79
CA ASP A 184 -5.46 -5.15 -26.60
C ASP A 184 -6.69 -5.45 -25.74
N ARG A 185 -6.51 -6.11 -24.58
CA ARG A 185 -7.63 -6.37 -23.67
C ARG A 185 -8.27 -5.07 -23.16
N ALA A 186 -7.47 -4.07 -22.79
CA ALA A 186 -7.97 -2.79 -22.31
C ALA A 186 -8.72 -2.03 -23.41
N VAL A 187 -8.19 -2.05 -24.64
CA VAL A 187 -8.83 -1.43 -25.82
C VAL A 187 -10.17 -2.11 -26.12
N CYS A 188 -10.21 -3.45 -26.12
CA CYS A 188 -11.45 -4.19 -26.35
C CYS A 188 -12.54 -3.90 -25.30
N GLU A 189 -12.15 -3.63 -24.06
CA GLU A 189 -13.06 -3.30 -22.96
C GLU A 189 -13.37 -1.80 -22.85
N GLY A 190 -12.74 -0.94 -23.67
CA GLY A 190 -12.87 0.51 -23.57
C GLY A 190 -12.32 1.10 -22.26
N THR A 191 -11.35 0.43 -21.64
CA THR A 191 -10.71 0.84 -20.36
C THR A 191 -9.29 1.38 -20.56
N ASP A 192 -8.93 1.67 -21.81
CA ASP A 192 -7.58 2.03 -22.25
C ASP A 192 -7.21 3.51 -22.06
N GLN A 193 -8.20 4.33 -21.73
CA GLN A 193 -8.09 5.79 -21.64
C GLN A 193 -7.28 6.26 -20.42
N HIS A 194 -7.36 5.51 -19.31
CA HIS A 194 -6.78 5.88 -18.02
C HIS A 194 -6.15 4.64 -17.36
N GLY A 195 -4.82 4.57 -17.37
CA GLY A 195 -4.09 3.49 -16.70
C GLY A 195 -2.74 3.18 -17.31
N PHE A 196 -1.91 2.45 -16.56
CA PHE A 196 -0.58 2.07 -16.98
C PHE A 196 -0.02 0.91 -16.15
N VAL A 197 1.06 0.32 -16.64
CA VAL A 197 1.95 -0.56 -15.90
C VAL A 197 3.31 0.12 -15.84
N LYS A 198 3.85 0.30 -14.62
CA LYS A 198 5.19 0.82 -14.35
C LYS A 198 5.96 -0.20 -13.53
N ILE A 199 7.15 -0.58 -14.00
CA ILE A 199 8.02 -1.55 -13.34
C ILE A 199 9.39 -0.90 -13.17
N VAL A 200 9.86 -0.85 -11.93
CA VAL A 200 11.20 -0.38 -11.56
C VAL A 200 12.08 -1.61 -11.38
N HIS A 201 13.18 -1.67 -12.12
CA HIS A 201 14.10 -2.81 -12.06
C HIS A 201 15.56 -2.37 -12.17
N HIS A 202 16.48 -3.19 -11.66
CA HIS A 202 17.90 -2.92 -11.77
C HIS A 202 18.34 -2.95 -13.25
N ALA A 203 19.13 -1.97 -13.69
CA ALA A 203 19.52 -1.76 -15.09
C ALA A 203 20.30 -2.93 -15.68
N LYS A 204 21.25 -3.51 -14.92
CA LYS A 204 22.07 -4.66 -15.32
C LYS A 204 21.40 -6.01 -15.10
N SER A 205 21.12 -6.37 -13.84
CA SER A 205 20.59 -7.69 -13.46
C SER A 205 19.11 -7.90 -13.82
N LYS A 206 18.38 -6.82 -14.11
CA LYS A 206 16.93 -6.82 -14.34
C LYS A 206 16.14 -7.35 -13.14
N GLN A 207 16.71 -7.34 -11.94
CA GLN A 207 16.00 -7.67 -10.71
C GLN A 207 14.88 -6.65 -10.47
N ILE A 208 13.69 -7.13 -10.10
CA ILE A 208 12.53 -6.28 -9.84
C ILE A 208 12.73 -5.56 -8.51
N LEU A 209 12.62 -4.23 -8.52
CA LEU A 209 12.77 -3.38 -7.35
C LEU A 209 11.40 -2.97 -6.80
N GLY A 210 10.47 -2.62 -7.70
CA GLY A 210 9.10 -2.29 -7.37
C GLY A 210 8.23 -2.19 -8.61
N ALA A 211 6.93 -2.06 -8.41
CA ALA A 211 5.97 -1.90 -9.50
C ALA A 211 4.74 -1.10 -9.06
N THR A 212 4.11 -0.44 -10.03
CA THR A 212 2.83 0.23 -9.90
C THR A 212 1.98 -0.12 -11.11
N VAL A 213 0.77 -0.61 -10.87
CA VAL A 213 -0.21 -0.98 -11.90
C VAL A 213 -1.48 -0.18 -11.65
N VAL A 214 -1.99 0.47 -12.68
CA VAL A 214 -3.27 1.17 -12.69
C VAL A 214 -4.10 0.56 -13.81
N ALA A 215 -5.02 -0.34 -13.46
CA ALA A 215 -5.81 -1.12 -14.39
C ALA A 215 -7.04 -1.75 -13.71
N PRO A 216 -8.09 -2.17 -14.44
CA PRO A 216 -9.25 -2.86 -13.86
C PRO A 216 -8.95 -4.15 -13.08
N ALA A 217 -7.79 -4.77 -13.28
CA ALA A 217 -7.34 -5.98 -12.59
C ALA A 217 -5.93 -5.81 -12.01
N ALA A 218 -5.61 -4.61 -11.50
CA ALA A 218 -4.28 -4.29 -11.02
C ALA A 218 -3.84 -5.20 -9.86
N GLY A 219 -4.76 -5.55 -8.95
CA GLY A 219 -4.48 -6.46 -7.83
C GLY A 219 -4.09 -7.87 -8.26
N GLU A 220 -4.69 -8.36 -9.35
CA GLU A 220 -4.34 -9.67 -9.91
C GLU A 220 -3.01 -9.61 -10.68
N MET A 221 -2.78 -8.52 -11.42
CA MET A 221 -1.53 -8.32 -12.16
C MET A 221 -0.32 -8.15 -11.23
N ILE A 222 -0.46 -7.42 -10.11
CA ILE A 222 0.65 -7.16 -9.20
C ILE A 222 1.13 -8.45 -8.51
N ALA A 223 0.24 -9.43 -8.33
CA ALA A 223 0.55 -10.71 -7.69
C ALA A 223 1.63 -11.50 -8.46
N GLU A 224 1.58 -11.50 -9.80
CA GLU A 224 2.59 -12.17 -10.63
C GLU A 224 3.98 -11.56 -10.42
N LEU A 225 4.06 -10.22 -10.38
CA LEU A 225 5.30 -9.50 -10.16
C LEU A 225 5.85 -9.71 -8.74
N ALA A 226 4.97 -9.77 -7.73
CA ALA A 226 5.35 -10.07 -6.36
C ALA A 226 5.95 -11.47 -6.24
N VAL A 227 5.32 -12.49 -6.86
CA VAL A 227 5.85 -13.86 -6.92
C VAL A 227 7.19 -13.91 -7.66
N ALA A 228 7.32 -13.21 -8.79
CA ALA A 228 8.56 -13.18 -9.55
C ALA A 228 9.72 -12.59 -8.73
N LYS A 229 9.46 -11.50 -7.99
CA LYS A 229 10.45 -10.86 -7.13
C LYS A 229 10.83 -11.73 -5.94
N ASP A 230 9.86 -12.30 -5.23
CA ASP A 230 10.10 -13.21 -4.10
C ASP A 230 10.93 -14.44 -4.54
N ALA A 231 10.66 -14.97 -5.74
CA ALA A 231 11.42 -16.06 -6.35
C ALA A 231 12.80 -15.64 -6.92
N GLY A 232 13.22 -14.38 -6.72
CA GLY A 232 14.48 -13.81 -7.19
C GLY A 232 14.64 -13.77 -8.71
N ARG A 233 13.53 -13.79 -9.46
CA ARG A 233 13.53 -13.81 -10.91
C ARG A 233 13.72 -12.41 -11.46
N SER A 234 14.54 -12.30 -12.50
CA SER A 234 14.66 -11.07 -13.26
C SER A 234 13.37 -10.78 -14.04
N PHE A 235 13.04 -9.51 -14.21
CA PHE A 235 11.88 -9.06 -14.96
C PHE A 235 11.87 -9.64 -16.39
N GLY A 236 13.02 -9.60 -17.07
CA GLY A 236 13.16 -10.16 -18.42
C GLY A 236 12.87 -11.66 -18.53
N LYS A 237 12.82 -12.42 -17.42
CA LYS A 237 12.44 -13.84 -17.45
C LYS A 237 10.98 -14.04 -17.83
N LEU A 238 10.11 -13.08 -17.50
CA LEU A 238 8.68 -13.11 -17.85
C LEU A 238 8.44 -13.10 -19.36
N ALA A 239 9.40 -12.63 -20.17
CA ALA A 239 9.31 -12.67 -21.63
C ALA A 239 9.09 -14.09 -22.18
N THR A 240 9.61 -15.10 -21.48
CA THR A 240 9.53 -16.52 -21.86
C THR A 240 8.37 -17.28 -21.22
N VAL A 241 7.57 -16.60 -20.38
CA VAL A 241 6.40 -17.18 -19.72
C VAL A 241 5.18 -16.94 -20.59
N MET A 242 4.47 -18.01 -20.94
CA MET A 242 3.25 -17.91 -21.73
C MET A 242 2.15 -17.24 -20.90
N HIS A 243 1.60 -16.15 -21.43
CA HIS A 243 0.43 -15.48 -20.86
C HIS A 243 -0.79 -15.73 -21.74
N SER A 244 -1.94 -15.89 -21.11
CA SER A 244 -3.21 -15.98 -21.83
C SER A 244 -3.49 -14.69 -22.60
N TYR A 245 -3.97 -14.82 -23.83
CA TYR A 245 -4.34 -13.69 -24.68
C TYR A 245 -5.80 -13.83 -25.15
N PRO A 246 -6.61 -12.75 -25.12
CA PRO A 246 -6.30 -11.41 -24.60
C PRO A 246 -6.56 -11.30 -23.08
N SER A 247 -5.57 -10.83 -22.32
CA SER A 247 -5.66 -10.52 -20.89
C SER A 247 -4.95 -9.21 -20.56
N TYR A 248 -5.20 -8.61 -19.38
CA TYR A 248 -4.44 -7.44 -18.94
C TYR A 248 -2.98 -7.80 -18.60
N SER A 249 -2.74 -9.00 -18.05
CA SER A 249 -1.39 -9.44 -17.67
C SER A 249 -0.45 -9.63 -18.85
N ILE A 250 -0.94 -9.74 -20.09
CA ILE A 250 -0.09 -9.77 -21.29
C ILE A 250 0.87 -8.56 -21.36
N ALA A 251 0.49 -7.44 -20.74
CA ALA A 251 1.35 -6.27 -20.56
C ALA A 251 2.70 -6.63 -19.94
N LEU A 252 2.70 -7.48 -18.90
CA LEU A 252 3.89 -7.88 -18.16
C LEU A 252 4.85 -8.67 -19.06
N GLN A 253 4.32 -9.64 -19.80
CA GLN A 253 5.09 -10.42 -20.77
C GLN A 253 5.72 -9.54 -21.85
N GLN A 254 4.92 -8.67 -22.47
CA GLN A 254 5.36 -7.85 -23.60
C GLN A 254 6.41 -6.81 -23.15
N MET A 255 6.22 -6.18 -21.99
CA MET A 255 7.21 -5.28 -21.40
C MET A 255 8.51 -6.01 -21.04
N ALA A 256 8.41 -7.22 -20.48
CA ALA A 256 9.58 -8.04 -20.19
C ALA A 256 10.33 -8.44 -21.47
N ALA A 257 9.60 -8.73 -22.55
CA ALA A 257 10.17 -9.04 -23.85
C ALA A 257 10.96 -7.85 -24.42
N GLU A 258 10.45 -6.62 -24.32
CA GLU A 258 11.20 -5.42 -24.71
C GLU A 258 12.51 -5.30 -23.94
N VAL A 259 12.48 -5.46 -22.62
CA VAL A 259 13.68 -5.42 -21.77
C VAL A 259 14.67 -6.53 -22.15
N TYR A 260 14.16 -7.72 -22.49
CA TYR A 260 14.97 -8.86 -22.90
C TYR A 260 15.65 -8.63 -24.26
N TYR A 261 14.89 -8.24 -25.28
CA TYR A 261 15.39 -8.02 -26.64
C TYR A 261 16.31 -6.81 -26.74
N ASP A 262 16.07 -5.75 -25.98
CA ASP A 262 16.99 -4.61 -25.93
C ASP A 262 18.34 -4.98 -25.31
N GLY A 263 18.36 -5.95 -24.40
CA GLY A 263 19.60 -6.56 -23.91
C GLY A 263 20.36 -7.29 -25.03
N LEU A 264 19.66 -8.04 -25.89
CA LEU A 264 20.25 -8.76 -27.00
C LEU A 264 20.78 -7.82 -28.10
N LYS A 265 20.06 -6.75 -28.44
CA LYS A 265 20.53 -5.74 -29.42
C LYS A 265 21.83 -5.05 -28.99
N LYS A 266 22.05 -4.88 -27.69
CA LYS A 266 23.30 -4.33 -27.15
C LYS A 266 24.47 -5.32 -27.22
N ASN A 267 24.20 -6.61 -27.42
CA ASN A 267 25.24 -7.60 -27.68
C ASN A 267 25.69 -7.51 -29.13
N LYS A 268 26.72 -6.69 -29.37
CA LYS A 268 27.26 -6.42 -30.70
C LYS A 268 27.59 -7.70 -31.49
N PHE A 269 28.15 -8.71 -30.84
CA PHE A 269 28.47 -9.98 -31.49
C PHE A 269 27.21 -10.70 -31.99
N LEU A 270 26.18 -10.79 -31.16
CA LEU A 270 24.92 -11.43 -31.54
C LEU A 270 24.18 -10.62 -32.62
N TYR A 271 24.16 -9.30 -32.47
CA TYR A 271 23.55 -8.41 -33.47
C TYR A 271 24.25 -8.52 -34.82
N ASP A 272 25.58 -8.49 -34.83
CA ASP A 272 26.38 -8.65 -36.06
C ASP A 272 26.19 -10.05 -36.67
N LEU A 273 26.05 -11.09 -35.85
CA LEU A 273 25.75 -12.46 -36.30
C LEU A 273 24.36 -12.57 -36.93
N LEU A 274 23.32 -12.05 -36.26
CA LEU A 274 21.94 -12.06 -36.78
C LEU A 274 21.86 -11.30 -38.11
N LYS A 275 22.49 -10.12 -38.15
CA LYS A 275 22.59 -9.32 -39.37
C LYS A 275 23.33 -10.05 -40.49
N ALA A 276 24.39 -10.82 -40.18
CA ALA A 276 25.13 -11.61 -41.16
C ALA A 276 24.32 -12.77 -41.75
N ILE A 277 23.32 -13.29 -41.04
CA ILE A 277 22.39 -14.33 -41.52
C ILE A 277 21.05 -13.77 -42.03
N GLY A 278 20.90 -12.45 -42.12
CA GLY A 278 19.72 -11.78 -42.68
C GLY A 278 18.52 -11.69 -41.74
N LEU A 279 18.74 -11.78 -40.42
CA LEU A 279 17.73 -11.62 -39.36
C LEU A 279 17.88 -10.30 -38.60
#